data_AF-A0A202E0T0-F1
#
_entry.id   AF-A0A202E0T0-F1
#
_cell.length_a   1.000
_cell.length_b   1.000
_cell.length_c   1.000
_cell.angle_alpha   90.00
_cell.angle_beta   90.00
_cell.angle_gamma   90.00
#
_symmetry.space_group_name_H-M   'P 1'
#
loop_
_entity.id
_entity.type
_entity.pdbx_description
1 polymer ?
#
loop_
_entity_poly.entity_id
_entity_poly.type
_entity_poly.pdbx_seq_one_letter_code
_entity_poly.pdbx_strand_id
1 'polypeptide(L)'
;MLPFKKGLIQVIKITKLLKISLQYVNDRLKSLIMINTQPNYTISEVFKFKHLNTFRLPFFISKIEAGFPSPADDFIDQTLDLNELLIERPTATFFVRVNGNSMIGAGIHSGDILIVDRAVEAANNKIVIASLNGELTLKRIKKAKDKIILQPENPLFHPIHVTKHDQFEIWGTATHVIHSLKR
;
A
#
# COMPACT_ATOMS: atom_id res chain seq x y z
N MET A 1 -9.13 10.51 -25.33
CA MET A 1 -10.13 9.56 -25.86
C MET A 1 -9.49 8.23 -26.31
N LEU A 2 -8.71 7.56 -25.44
CA LEU A 2 -7.99 6.31 -25.77
C LEU A 2 -8.02 5.15 -24.72
N PRO A 3 -8.52 5.27 -23.48
CA PRO A 3 -8.50 4.11 -22.55
C PRO A 3 -9.67 3.14 -22.75
N PHE A 4 -10.78 3.57 -23.35
CA PHE A 4 -12.00 2.75 -23.50
C PHE A 4 -11.89 1.62 -24.54
N LYS A 5 -11.06 1.77 -25.59
CA LYS A 5 -10.94 0.75 -26.65
C LYS A 5 -10.24 -0.53 -26.17
N LYS A 6 -9.31 -0.44 -25.20
CA LYS A 6 -8.59 -1.63 -24.69
C LYS A 6 -9.49 -2.52 -23.82
N GLY A 7 -10.33 -1.93 -22.97
CA GLY A 7 -11.27 -2.67 -22.12
C GLY A 7 -12.35 -3.42 -22.91
N LEU A 8 -12.89 -2.79 -23.98
CA LEU A 8 -13.93 -3.40 -24.82
C LEU A 8 -13.42 -4.64 -25.58
N ILE A 9 -12.16 -4.61 -26.05
CA ILE A 9 -11.53 -5.75 -26.74
C ILE A 9 -11.34 -6.94 -25.79
N GLN A 10 -11.05 -6.68 -24.50
CA GLN A 10 -10.84 -7.71 -23.49
C GLN A 10 -12.15 -8.39 -23.07
N VAL A 11 -13.25 -7.63 -22.96
CA VAL A 11 -14.59 -8.17 -22.66
C VAL A 11 -15.12 -9.03 -23.81
N ILE A 12 -14.91 -8.62 -25.07
CA ILE A 12 -15.31 -9.41 -26.25
C ILE A 12 -14.52 -10.73 -26.34
N LYS A 13 -13.27 -10.75 -25.88
CA LYS A 13 -12.43 -11.97 -25.87
C LYS A 13 -12.89 -12.98 -24.82
N ILE A 14 -13.41 -12.50 -23.69
CA ILE A 14 -13.92 -13.33 -22.58
C ILE A 14 -15.30 -13.94 -22.92
N THR A 15 -16.20 -13.20 -23.58
CA THR A 15 -17.53 -13.72 -23.95
C THR A 15 -17.46 -14.82 -25.02
N LYS A 16 -16.48 -14.76 -25.93
CA LYS A 16 -16.24 -15.83 -26.94
C LYS A 16 -15.68 -17.12 -26.35
N LEU A 17 -14.98 -17.07 -25.20
CA LEU A 17 -14.36 -18.25 -24.58
C LEU A 17 -15.33 -19.07 -23.72
N LEU A 18 -16.43 -18.46 -23.25
CA LEU A 18 -17.31 -19.04 -22.23
C LEU A 18 -18.76 -19.30 -22.71
N LYS A 19 -19.09 -19.04 -23.99
CA LYS A 19 -20.45 -19.15 -24.57
C LYS A 19 -21.54 -18.43 -23.74
N ILE A 20 -21.21 -17.30 -23.11
CA ILE A 20 -22.17 -16.53 -22.31
C ILE A 20 -22.74 -15.39 -23.15
N SER A 21 -24.05 -15.15 -23.06
CA SER A 21 -24.71 -14.05 -23.75
C SER A 21 -24.12 -12.69 -23.35
N LEU A 22 -23.79 -11.84 -24.33
CA LEU A 22 -23.35 -10.45 -24.12
C LEU A 22 -24.37 -9.65 -23.30
N GLN A 23 -25.66 -10.00 -23.41
CA GLN A 23 -26.74 -9.40 -22.62
C GLN A 23 -26.56 -9.69 -21.12
N TYR A 24 -26.21 -10.93 -20.77
CA TYR A 24 -26.01 -11.35 -19.36
C TYR A 24 -24.83 -10.62 -18.69
N VAL A 25 -23.74 -10.41 -19.43
CA VAL A 25 -22.59 -9.65 -18.93
C VAL A 25 -22.96 -8.18 -18.74
N ASN A 26 -23.69 -7.58 -19.69
CA ASN A 26 -24.13 -6.18 -19.57
C ASN A 26 -25.12 -5.95 -18.43
N ASP A 27 -26.06 -6.88 -18.20
CA ASP A 27 -27.04 -6.76 -17.12
C ASP A 27 -26.40 -6.93 -15.74
N ARG A 28 -25.38 -7.79 -15.61
CA ARG A 28 -24.52 -7.90 -14.41
C ARG A 28 -23.62 -6.69 -14.20
N LEU A 29 -23.15 -6.04 -15.27
CA LEU A 29 -22.36 -4.82 -15.17
C LEU A 29 -23.22 -3.62 -14.74
N LYS A 30 -24.47 -3.52 -15.21
CA LYS A 30 -25.40 -2.47 -14.76
C LYS A 30 -25.73 -2.58 -13.28
N SER A 31 -25.90 -3.80 -12.75
CA SER A 31 -26.11 -4.00 -11.31
C SER A 31 -24.86 -3.75 -10.47
N LEU A 32 -23.65 -3.94 -11.02
CA LEU A 32 -22.39 -3.55 -10.36
C LEU A 32 -22.17 -2.03 -10.34
N ILE A 33 -22.61 -1.31 -11.38
CA ILE A 33 -22.40 0.14 -11.50
C ILE A 33 -23.39 0.94 -10.63
N MET A 34 -24.56 0.40 -10.30
CA MET A 34 -25.53 1.05 -9.40
C MET A 34 -25.18 0.94 -7.90
N ILE A 35 -24.13 0.21 -7.54
CA ILE A 35 -23.62 0.13 -6.15
C ILE A 35 -22.52 1.18 -5.90
N ASN A 36 -22.21 2.03 -6.88
CA ASN A 36 -21.13 3.02 -6.77
C ASN A 36 -21.55 4.27 -5.97
N THR A 37 -21.76 4.07 -4.67
CA THR A 37 -21.46 5.07 -3.64
C THR A 37 -20.19 4.60 -2.90
N GLN A 38 -19.04 4.90 -3.52
CA GLN A 38 -17.67 4.95 -3.00
C GLN A 38 -17.10 3.71 -2.26
N PRO A 39 -16.52 2.73 -2.97
CA PRO A 39 -15.54 1.81 -2.37
C PRO A 39 -14.16 2.49 -2.31
N ASN A 40 -13.75 2.91 -1.11
CA ASN A 40 -12.47 3.60 -0.85
C ASN A 40 -11.28 2.60 -0.82
N TYR A 41 -10.90 2.05 -1.97
CA TYR A 41 -9.71 1.20 -2.08
C TYR A 41 -8.44 1.99 -1.76
N THR A 42 -7.75 1.66 -0.66
CA THR A 42 -6.53 2.37 -0.25
C THR A 42 -5.25 1.76 -0.84
N ILE A 43 -5.34 0.60 -1.48
CA ILE A 43 -4.19 -0.16 -1.97
C ILE A 43 -4.42 -0.53 -3.42
N SER A 44 -3.45 -0.21 -4.29
CA SER A 44 -3.56 -0.50 -5.72
C SER A 44 -2.81 -1.76 -6.13
N GLU A 45 -1.65 -2.02 -5.54
CA GLU A 45 -0.76 -3.10 -5.97
C GLU A 45 -0.01 -3.71 -4.78
N VAL A 46 0.20 -5.02 -4.80
CA VAL A 46 0.99 -5.75 -3.80
C VAL A 46 2.14 -6.47 -4.52
N PHE A 47 3.36 -6.21 -4.10
CA PHE A 47 4.56 -6.83 -4.65
C PHE A 47 5.18 -7.80 -3.64
N LYS A 48 5.54 -9.00 -4.09
CA LYS A 48 6.37 -9.91 -3.29
C LYS A 48 7.80 -9.42 -3.29
N PHE A 49 8.50 -9.64 -2.18
CA PHE A 49 9.94 -9.45 -2.14
C PHE A 49 10.62 -10.39 -3.15
N LYS A 50 11.56 -9.84 -3.93
CA LYS A 50 12.35 -10.59 -4.90
C LYS A 50 13.82 -10.21 -4.74
N HIS A 51 14.60 -11.11 -4.16
CA HIS A 51 16.05 -10.93 -4.00
C HIS A 51 16.76 -11.29 -5.30
N LEU A 52 17.07 -10.31 -6.13
CA LEU A 52 17.96 -10.48 -7.28
C LEU A 52 19.08 -9.45 -7.16
N ASN A 53 20.23 -9.90 -6.67
CA ASN A 53 21.47 -9.17 -6.43
C ASN A 53 21.38 -8.03 -5.39
N THR A 54 22.27 -8.10 -4.40
CA THR A 54 22.57 -7.01 -3.47
C THR A 54 23.30 -5.89 -4.23
N PHE A 55 22.66 -4.72 -4.33
CA PHE A 55 23.29 -3.51 -4.85
C PHE A 55 23.79 -2.68 -3.67
N ARG A 56 25.11 -2.68 -3.47
CA ARG A 56 25.78 -1.82 -2.51
C ARG A 56 26.06 -0.48 -3.17
N LEU A 57 25.37 0.56 -2.72
CA LEU A 57 25.60 1.92 -3.19
C LEU A 57 26.48 2.66 -2.17
N PRO A 58 27.33 3.61 -2.61
CA PRO A 58 28.08 4.45 -1.67
C PRO A 58 27.14 5.15 -0.69
N PHE A 59 27.47 5.15 0.59
CA PHE A 59 26.73 5.85 1.64
C PHE A 59 27.50 7.08 2.10
N PHE A 60 26.89 8.25 1.99
CA PHE A 60 27.47 9.49 2.48
C PHE A 60 27.13 9.65 3.96
N ILE A 61 28.15 9.54 4.82
CA ILE A 61 28.04 9.64 6.29
C ILE A 61 27.89 11.08 6.75
N SER A 62 28.30 12.06 5.94
CA SER A 62 28.04 13.47 6.20
C SER A 62 26.52 13.67 6.27
N LYS A 63 25.98 14.05 7.44
CA LYS A 63 24.59 14.51 7.54
C LYS A 63 24.47 15.68 6.56
N ILE A 64 23.81 15.46 5.44
CA ILE A 64 23.47 16.53 4.52
C ILE A 64 22.41 17.35 5.24
N GLU A 65 22.85 18.36 6.01
CA GLU A 65 21.97 19.45 6.38
C GLU A 65 21.45 20.05 5.07
N ALA A 66 20.17 20.39 5.01
CA ALA A 66 19.62 21.13 3.89
C ALA A 66 20.25 22.55 3.90
N GLY A 67 21.44 22.70 3.32
CA GLY A 67 22.33 23.86 3.43
C GLY A 67 23.66 23.67 2.67
N PHE A 68 24.55 24.66 2.74
CA PHE A 68 25.83 24.67 2.00
C PHE A 68 26.80 23.62 2.57
N PRO A 69 27.19 22.57 1.81
CA PRO A 69 28.11 21.55 2.31
C PRO A 69 29.54 22.10 2.34
N SER A 70 30.25 21.84 3.44
CA SER A 70 31.68 22.16 3.57
C SER A 70 32.51 21.17 2.73
N PRO A 71 33.52 21.63 1.95
CA PRO A 71 34.22 20.82 0.95
C PRO A 71 35.23 19.79 1.50
N ALA A 72 35.20 19.46 2.79
CA ALA A 72 36.29 18.76 3.47
C ALA A 72 36.01 17.29 3.89
N ASP A 73 34.86 16.71 3.58
CA ASP A 73 34.55 15.31 3.95
C ASP A 73 34.88 14.32 2.82
N ASP A 74 36.15 14.29 2.43
CA ASP A 74 36.71 13.30 1.51
C ASP A 74 37.13 12.03 2.28
N PHE A 75 36.20 11.18 2.72
CA PHE A 75 36.50 9.75 3.01
C PHE A 75 35.21 8.91 2.89
N ILE A 76 35.03 8.26 1.74
CA ILE A 76 33.94 7.31 1.48
C ILE A 76 34.52 5.90 1.67
N ASP A 77 34.17 5.24 2.78
CA ASP A 77 34.54 3.82 2.99
C ASP A 77 33.36 2.96 3.47
N GLN A 78 32.13 3.48 3.37
CA GLN A 78 30.92 2.73 3.72
C GLN A 78 29.96 2.63 2.53
N THR A 79 29.53 1.41 2.27
CA THR A 79 28.48 1.10 1.31
C THR A 79 27.18 0.78 2.04
N LEU A 80 26.05 1.27 1.54
CA LEU A 80 24.72 0.95 2.02
C LEU A 80 24.02 -0.03 1.06
N ASP A 81 23.50 -1.13 1.60
CA ASP A 81 22.46 -1.93 0.94
C ASP A 81 21.09 -1.56 1.53
N LEU A 82 20.17 -1.10 0.69
CA LEU A 82 18.82 -0.74 1.11
C LEU A 82 18.01 -1.95 1.57
N ASN A 83 18.31 -3.16 1.08
CA ASN A 83 17.66 -4.37 1.55
C ASN A 83 18.07 -4.65 3.00
N GLU A 84 19.37 -4.62 3.31
CA GLU A 84 19.87 -4.80 4.67
C GLU A 84 19.38 -3.70 5.63
N LEU A 85 19.27 -2.45 5.14
CA LEU A 85 18.77 -1.33 5.93
C LEU A 85 17.28 -1.43 6.24
N LEU A 86 16.45 -1.78 5.25
CA LEU A 86 14.99 -1.60 5.32
C LEU A 86 14.23 -2.91 5.57
N ILE A 87 14.86 -4.07 5.35
CA ILE A 87 14.22 -5.38 5.35
C ILE A 87 14.91 -6.29 6.36
N GLU A 88 14.35 -6.36 7.57
CA GLU A 88 14.84 -7.24 8.63
C GLU A 88 14.51 -8.72 8.36
N ARG A 89 13.32 -9.00 7.83
CA ARG A 89 12.79 -10.36 7.61
C ARG A 89 12.30 -10.55 6.18
N PRO A 90 13.17 -10.92 5.21
CA PRO A 90 12.82 -11.01 3.80
C PRO A 90 11.61 -11.92 3.50
N THR A 91 11.48 -13.04 4.20
CA THR A 91 10.38 -14.01 4.02
C THR A 91 9.04 -13.52 4.56
N ALA A 92 9.05 -12.57 5.50
CA ALA A 92 7.88 -11.96 6.09
C ALA A 92 7.57 -10.57 5.51
N THR A 93 8.40 -10.07 4.60
CA THR A 93 8.29 -8.72 4.05
C THR A 93 7.65 -8.71 2.66
N PHE A 94 6.75 -7.76 2.43
CA PHE A 94 6.17 -7.48 1.13
C PHE A 94 5.97 -5.97 0.96
N PHE A 95 5.75 -5.53 -0.29
CA PHE A 95 5.56 -4.13 -0.59
C PHE A 95 4.14 -3.85 -1.07
N VAL A 96 3.66 -2.65 -0.76
CA VAL A 96 2.30 -2.23 -1.12
C VAL A 96 2.33 -0.84 -1.71
N ARG A 97 1.70 -0.65 -2.88
CA ARG A 97 1.47 0.68 -3.43
C ARG A 97 0.20 1.28 -2.86
N VAL A 98 0.34 2.46 -2.28
CA VAL A 98 -0.76 3.22 -1.70
C VAL A 98 -1.58 3.87 -2.80
N ASN A 99 -2.89 3.83 -2.63
CA ASN A 99 -3.86 4.55 -3.42
C ASN A 99 -4.74 5.39 -2.50
N GLY A 100 -4.95 6.65 -2.83
CA GLY A 100 -5.81 7.53 -2.04
C GLY A 100 -5.12 8.18 -0.83
N ASN A 101 -5.91 8.98 -0.10
CA ASN A 101 -5.37 10.03 0.78
C ASN A 101 -5.75 9.86 2.25
N SER A 102 -6.23 8.68 2.66
CA SER A 102 -6.73 8.48 4.04
C SER A 102 -5.64 8.56 5.12
N MET A 103 -4.36 8.58 4.72
CA MET A 103 -3.20 8.54 5.62
C MET A 103 -2.23 9.73 5.46
N ILE A 104 -2.67 10.84 4.85
CA ILE A 104 -1.81 12.01 4.58
C ILE A 104 -1.20 12.64 5.85
N GLY A 105 -1.92 12.63 6.97
CA GLY A 105 -1.44 13.13 8.26
C GLY A 105 -0.32 12.28 8.88
N ALA A 106 -0.14 11.05 8.38
CA ALA A 106 1.01 10.20 8.69
C ALA A 106 2.16 10.35 7.67
N GLY A 107 2.07 11.31 6.74
CA GLY A 107 3.04 11.50 5.66
C GLY A 107 3.00 10.41 4.59
N ILE A 108 1.87 9.69 4.47
CA ILE A 108 1.67 8.65 3.46
C ILE A 108 0.76 9.19 2.37
N HIS A 109 1.29 9.27 1.16
CA HIS A 109 0.63 9.85 0.00
C HIS A 109 0.24 8.79 -1.03
N SER A 110 -0.75 9.11 -1.86
CA SER A 110 -1.13 8.27 -2.98
C SER A 110 0.05 8.10 -3.95
N GLY A 111 0.37 6.87 -4.31
CA GLY A 111 1.53 6.52 -5.13
C GLY A 111 2.74 6.03 -4.35
N ASP A 112 2.77 6.23 -3.03
CA ASP A 112 3.86 5.76 -2.17
C ASP A 112 3.97 4.24 -2.16
N ILE A 113 5.18 3.74 -1.89
CA ILE A 113 5.43 2.33 -1.68
C ILE A 113 5.70 2.11 -0.20
N LEU A 114 4.90 1.26 0.44
CA LEU A 114 5.11 0.81 1.81
C LEU A 114 5.92 -0.48 1.83
N ILE A 115 6.81 -0.58 2.81
CA ILE A 115 7.42 -1.84 3.23
C ILE A 115 6.59 -2.36 4.39
N VAL A 116 6.11 -3.60 4.28
CA VAL A 116 5.21 -4.22 5.24
C VAL A 116 5.82 -5.53 5.74
N ASP A 117 5.94 -5.67 7.05
CA ASP A 117 6.42 -6.89 7.71
C ASP A 117 5.25 -7.59 8.42
N ARG A 118 5.06 -8.88 8.10
CA ARG A 118 4.04 -9.76 8.68
C ARG A 118 4.38 -10.23 10.10
N ALA A 119 5.66 -10.29 10.42
CA ALA A 119 6.14 -10.76 11.72
C ALA A 119 6.14 -9.64 12.78
N VAL A 120 6.07 -8.37 12.35
CA VAL A 120 5.96 -7.23 13.26
C VAL A 120 4.54 -7.18 13.83
N GLU A 121 4.45 -7.29 15.16
CA GLU A 121 3.18 -7.22 15.87
C GLU A 121 2.47 -5.89 15.59
N ALA A 122 1.20 -5.98 15.23
CA ALA A 122 0.30 -4.84 15.05
C ALA A 122 -0.11 -4.22 16.40
N ALA A 123 0.86 -3.67 17.13
CA ALA A 123 0.64 -3.01 18.41
C ALA A 123 -0.22 -1.75 18.26
N ASN A 124 -0.73 -1.25 19.40
CA ASN A 124 -1.54 -0.04 19.41
C ASN A 124 -0.80 1.14 18.74
N ASN A 125 -1.52 1.96 17.98
CA ASN A 125 -1.03 3.07 17.17
C ASN A 125 -0.08 2.72 16.01
N LYS A 126 0.14 1.45 15.67
CA LYS A 126 0.88 1.08 14.46
C LYS A 126 0.05 1.31 13.19
N ILE A 127 0.72 1.53 12.06
CA ILE A 127 0.07 1.60 10.75
C ILE A 127 0.04 0.19 10.19
N VAL A 128 -1.15 -0.30 9.82
CA VAL A 128 -1.34 -1.68 9.41
C VAL A 128 -2.07 -1.77 8.08
N ILE A 129 -1.76 -2.83 7.35
CA ILE A 129 -2.59 -3.33 6.26
C ILE A 129 -3.59 -4.31 6.87
N ALA A 130 -4.87 -4.00 6.76
CA ALA A 130 -5.94 -4.88 7.22
C ALA A 130 -6.87 -5.26 6.07
N SER A 131 -7.31 -6.52 6.05
CA SER A 131 -8.47 -6.95 5.30
C SER A 131 -9.70 -6.82 6.19
N LEU A 132 -10.70 -6.08 5.72
CA LEU A 132 -11.99 -5.95 6.37
C LEU A 132 -13.07 -6.30 5.35
N ASN A 133 -13.80 -7.38 5.60
CA ASN A 133 -14.86 -7.89 4.71
C ASN A 133 -14.39 -8.10 3.27
N GLY A 134 -13.15 -8.58 3.10
CA GLY A 134 -12.52 -8.82 1.80
C GLY A 134 -11.85 -7.60 1.17
N GLU A 135 -11.99 -6.41 1.75
CA GLU A 135 -11.37 -5.18 1.25
C GLU A 135 -10.09 -4.84 2.01
N LEU A 136 -9.02 -4.51 1.29
CA LEU A 136 -7.76 -4.09 1.89
C LEU A 136 -7.75 -2.59 2.18
N THR A 137 -7.40 -2.25 3.42
CA THR A 137 -7.28 -0.87 3.89
C THR A 137 -5.98 -0.65 4.65
N LEU A 138 -5.47 0.58 4.55
CA LEU A 138 -4.32 1.07 5.30
C LEU A 138 -4.81 2.07 6.34
N LYS A 139 -4.62 1.76 7.62
CA LYS A 139 -5.07 2.60 8.73
C LYS A 139 -4.14 2.48 9.94
N ARG A 140 -4.22 3.45 10.84
CA ARG A 140 -3.63 3.29 12.17
C ARG A 140 -4.53 2.42 13.03
N ILE A 141 -4.01 1.31 13.54
CA ILE A 141 -4.78 0.45 14.44
C ILE A 141 -4.78 1.05 15.84
N LYS A 142 -5.97 1.22 16.42
CA LYS A 142 -6.17 1.52 17.83
C LYS A 142 -6.81 0.32 18.51
N LYS A 143 -6.11 -0.25 19.49
CA LYS A 143 -6.58 -1.37 20.30
C LYS A 143 -6.90 -0.86 21.71
N ALA A 144 -8.13 -1.05 22.16
CA ALA A 144 -8.55 -0.69 23.52
C ALA A 144 -9.48 -1.76 24.08
N LYS A 145 -9.02 -2.51 25.09
CA LYS A 145 -9.72 -3.67 25.65
C LYS A 145 -10.17 -4.61 24.50
N ASP A 146 -11.48 -4.76 24.30
CA ASP A 146 -12.09 -5.62 23.28
C ASP A 146 -12.52 -4.86 22.01
N LYS A 147 -11.99 -3.65 21.79
CA LYS A 147 -12.33 -2.82 20.63
C LYS A 147 -11.11 -2.60 19.74
N ILE A 148 -11.31 -2.81 18.45
CA ILE A 148 -10.36 -2.46 17.41
C ILE A 148 -10.96 -1.34 16.58
N ILE A 149 -10.20 -0.27 16.41
CA ILE A 149 -10.57 0.87 15.58
C ILE A 149 -9.48 1.07 14.53
N LEU A 150 -9.88 1.16 13.27
CA LEU A 150 -9.01 1.52 12.16
C LEU A 150 -9.15 3.03 11.93
N GLN A 151 -8.17 3.77 12.45
CA GLN A 151 -8.15 5.22 12.43
C GLN A 151 -7.48 5.74 11.15
N PRO A 152 -8.16 6.53 10.31
CA PRO A 152 -7.49 7.28 9.25
C PRO A 152 -6.71 8.45 9.85
N GLU A 153 -5.66 8.85 9.15
CA GLU A 153 -4.85 10.05 9.41
C GLU A 153 -5.22 11.14 8.40
N ASN A 154 -6.52 11.35 8.22
CA ASN A 154 -7.06 12.40 7.39
C ASN A 154 -8.44 12.81 7.96
N PRO A 155 -8.65 14.08 8.34
CA PRO A 155 -9.91 14.56 8.90
C PRO A 155 -11.14 14.34 8.01
N LEU A 156 -10.95 14.19 6.70
CA LEU A 156 -12.03 13.92 5.74
C LEU A 156 -12.55 12.48 5.80
N PHE A 157 -11.92 11.60 6.58
CA PHE A 157 -12.25 10.18 6.67
C PHE A 157 -12.66 9.83 8.11
N HIS A 158 -13.66 8.97 8.24
CA HIS A 158 -14.16 8.53 9.54
C HIS A 158 -13.41 7.28 10.05
N PRO A 159 -13.20 7.16 11.38
CA PRO A 159 -12.71 5.91 11.97
C PRO A 159 -13.64 4.74 11.69
N ILE A 160 -13.06 3.57 11.43
CA ILE A 160 -13.84 2.34 11.21
C ILE A 160 -13.75 1.48 12.47
N HIS A 161 -14.90 1.16 13.05
CA HIS A 161 -14.98 0.30 14.23
C HIS A 161 -15.17 -1.15 13.78
N VAL A 162 -14.20 -2.00 14.10
CA VAL A 162 -14.28 -3.43 13.76
C VAL A 162 -15.20 -4.11 14.79
N THR A 163 -16.22 -4.80 14.29
CA THR A 163 -17.19 -5.54 15.09
C THR A 163 -16.91 -7.03 15.05
N LYS A 164 -17.60 -7.80 15.91
CA LYS A 164 -17.50 -9.27 15.92
C LYS A 164 -18.09 -9.93 14.67
N HIS A 165 -18.88 -9.20 13.89
CA HIS A 165 -19.50 -9.71 12.66
C HIS A 165 -18.64 -9.49 11.42
N ASP A 166 -17.58 -8.67 11.53
CA ASP A 166 -16.69 -8.38 10.42
C ASP A 166 -15.68 -9.50 10.21
N GLN A 167 -15.41 -9.83 8.95
CA GLN A 167 -14.25 -10.64 8.59
C GLN A 167 -13.02 -9.74 8.61
N PHE A 168 -12.29 -9.77 9.73
CA PHE A 168 -11.14 -8.90 9.96
C PHE A 168 -9.84 -9.69 10.09
N GLU A 169 -8.85 -9.31 9.30
CA GLU A 169 -7.50 -9.89 9.33
C GLU A 169 -6.46 -8.79 9.19
N ILE A 170 -5.39 -8.85 9.98
CA ILE A 170 -4.22 -7.99 9.78
C ILE A 170 -3.23 -8.72 8.90
N TRP A 171 -2.91 -8.13 7.76
CA TRP A 171 -1.94 -8.69 6.80
C TRP A 171 -0.51 -8.35 7.15
N GLY A 172 -0.27 -7.25 7.87
CA GLY A 172 1.05 -6.87 8.34
C GLY A 172 1.13 -5.43 8.79
N THR A 173 2.28 -5.08 9.37
CA THR A 173 2.56 -3.75 9.89
C THR A 173 3.48 -3.00 8.92
N ALA A 174 3.11 -1.77 8.55
CA ALA A 174 3.97 -0.91 7.74
C ALA A 174 5.17 -0.45 8.56
N THR A 175 6.38 -0.73 8.07
CA THR A 175 7.65 -0.38 8.73
C THR A 175 8.28 0.86 8.12
N HIS A 176 8.15 1.05 6.81
CA HIS A 176 8.73 2.18 6.08
C HIS A 176 7.79 2.67 4.97
N VAL A 177 7.93 3.94 4.60
CA VAL A 177 7.30 4.57 3.43
C VAL A 177 8.38 5.09 2.49
N ILE A 178 8.27 4.77 1.21
CA ILE A 178 9.13 5.26 0.14
C ILE A 178 8.30 6.25 -0.68
N HIS A 179 8.63 7.52 -0.51
CA HIS A 179 7.99 8.64 -1.22
C HIS A 179 8.88 9.09 -2.39
N SER A 180 8.37 9.02 -3.61
CA SER A 180 9.10 9.46 -4.80
C SER A 180 8.96 10.96 -5.01
N LEU A 181 10.08 11.67 -5.07
CA LEU A 181 10.13 13.12 -5.36
C LEU A 181 10.23 13.43 -6.87
N LYS A 182 10.34 12.42 -7.73
CA LYS A 182 10.41 12.63 -9.18
C LYS A 182 9.06 13.15 -9.69
N ARG A 183 9.06 14.40 -10.17
CA ARG A 183 7.98 15.01 -10.95
C ARG A 183 7.98 14.51 -12.39
#